data_AF-A0A410P6Y9-F1
#
_entry.id   AF-A0A410P6Y9-F1
#
_cell.length_a   1.000
_cell.length_b   1.000
_cell.length_c   1.000
_cell.angle_alpha   90.00
_cell.angle_beta   90.00
_cell.angle_gamma   90.00
#
_symmetry.space_group_name_H-M   'P 1'
#
loop_
_entity.id
_entity.type
_entity.pdbx_description
1 polymer ?
#
loop_
_entity_poly.entity_id
_entity_poly.type
_entity_poly.pdbx_seq_one_letter_code
_entity_poly.pdbx_strand_id
1 'polypeptide(L)'
;MSKINGAVFISVLFLAMTFMPGKVFAHCDTMDGPVVKDAQVALEKNDVTPILKWVKKDAESEVRSAFQMATVERTKNPQNKEASEKKFFETLIRIHRAGEGASFTGLKPAGEVEPIVAEADKAFDAGSVTELTDKMTHHLTEGVTERFNRAIETRKHKDESVETGREYVEAYVQYIHYVEGIHTAIAGKGGHHEETMQAEHEDHDTKQTRE
;
A
#
# COMPACT_ATOMS: atom_id res chain seq x y z
N MET A 1 7.76 42.71 -37.45
CA MET A 1 6.73 41.65 -37.56
C MET A 1 7.30 40.38 -36.97
N SER A 2 6.82 40.02 -35.77
CA SER A 2 7.05 38.75 -35.08
C SER A 2 6.39 37.60 -35.85
N LYS A 3 6.98 36.40 -35.86
CA LYS A 3 6.30 35.14 -35.46
C LYS A 3 7.32 34.12 -34.94
N ILE A 4 7.28 33.95 -33.62
CA ILE A 4 7.74 32.80 -32.84
C ILE A 4 6.85 31.60 -33.22
N ASN A 5 7.44 30.47 -33.60
CA ASN A 5 6.77 29.16 -33.73
C ASN A 5 7.83 28.10 -33.38
N GLY A 6 7.66 27.16 -32.47
CA GLY A 6 6.57 26.89 -31.54
C GLY A 6 7.19 26.13 -30.38
N ALA A 7 6.73 26.45 -29.17
CA ALA A 7 7.10 25.77 -27.95
C ALA A 7 6.96 24.26 -28.12
N VAL A 8 8.07 23.54 -27.99
CA VAL A 8 8.06 22.11 -27.67
C VAL A 8 7.44 22.03 -26.29
N PHE A 9 6.15 21.68 -26.25
CA PHE A 9 5.48 21.28 -25.03
C PHE A 9 6.18 20.01 -24.55
N ILE A 10 7.19 20.19 -23.70
CA ILE A 10 7.70 19.17 -22.80
C ILE A 10 6.55 18.92 -21.82
N SER A 11 5.59 18.10 -22.24
CA SER A 11 4.69 17.43 -21.31
C SER A 11 5.50 16.34 -20.64
N VAL A 12 6.28 16.73 -19.64
CA VAL A 12 6.61 15.88 -18.49
C VAL A 12 5.26 15.56 -17.86
N LEU A 13 4.56 14.58 -18.43
CA LEU A 13 3.39 14.01 -17.81
C LEU A 13 3.93 13.18 -16.65
N PHE A 14 4.03 13.86 -15.52
CA PHE A 14 3.92 13.33 -14.16
C PHE A 14 3.34 11.91 -14.18
N LEU A 15 4.21 10.90 -14.16
CA LEU A 15 3.84 9.64 -13.54
C LEU A 15 4.15 9.82 -12.06
N ALA A 16 3.24 10.53 -11.39
CA ALA A 16 3.06 10.41 -9.96
C ALA A 16 2.79 8.93 -9.71
N MET A 17 3.85 8.17 -9.44
CA MET A 17 3.75 6.81 -8.96
C MET A 17 3.28 6.95 -7.51
N THR A 18 1.98 7.15 -7.36
CA THR A 18 1.29 7.14 -6.08
C THR A 18 1.52 5.77 -5.47
N PHE A 19 2.50 5.64 -4.59
CA PHE A 19 2.45 4.66 -3.52
C PHE A 19 1.24 5.04 -2.67
N MET A 20 0.05 4.61 -3.10
CA MET A 20 -1.12 4.65 -2.23
C MET A 20 -0.87 3.60 -1.14
N PRO A 21 -0.75 3.99 0.15
CA PRO A 21 -0.60 3.04 1.24
C PRO A 21 -1.81 2.09 1.41
N GLY A 22 -2.85 2.20 0.57
CA GLY A 22 -4.14 1.53 0.73
C GLY A 22 -4.19 0.01 0.47
N LYS A 23 -3.14 -0.63 -0.05
CA LYS A 23 -3.20 -2.06 -0.41
C LYS A 23 -2.96 -3.02 0.76
N VAL A 24 -1.99 -2.75 1.64
CA VAL A 24 -1.76 -3.58 2.84
C VAL A 24 -2.97 -3.50 3.77
N PHE A 25 -3.53 -2.29 3.88
CA PHE A 25 -4.78 -1.97 4.55
C PHE A 25 -6.01 -2.72 4.02
N ALA A 26 -5.96 -3.26 2.80
CA ALA A 26 -7.05 -4.04 2.20
C ALA A 26 -7.05 -5.52 2.62
N HIS A 27 -5.99 -6.02 3.25
CA HIS A 27 -6.00 -7.40 3.74
C HIS A 27 -6.82 -7.53 5.02
N CYS A 28 -6.73 -6.53 5.90
CA CYS A 28 -7.43 -6.55 7.20
C CYS A 28 -8.95 -6.47 7.07
N ASP A 29 -9.50 -6.01 5.93
CA ASP A 29 -10.94 -5.84 5.70
C ASP A 29 -11.56 -6.88 4.74
N THR A 30 -10.89 -8.01 4.48
CA THR A 30 -11.43 -9.13 3.71
C THR A 30 -12.06 -10.22 4.58
N MET A 31 -12.97 -11.02 4.00
CA MET A 31 -13.60 -12.18 4.65
C MET A 31 -12.59 -13.26 5.09
N ASP A 32 -11.45 -13.36 4.43
CA ASP A 32 -10.35 -14.29 4.73
C ASP A 32 -9.16 -13.60 5.41
N GLY A 33 -9.30 -12.33 5.76
CA GLY A 33 -8.32 -11.52 6.46
C GLY A 33 -8.19 -11.89 7.95
N PRO A 34 -7.11 -11.46 8.60
CA PRO A 34 -6.77 -11.89 9.96
C PRO A 34 -7.79 -11.42 11.00
N VAL A 35 -8.37 -10.23 10.80
CA VAL A 35 -9.40 -9.68 11.70
C VAL A 35 -10.65 -10.56 11.69
N VAL A 36 -11.11 -10.99 10.51
CA VAL A 36 -12.30 -11.86 10.36
C VAL A 36 -12.01 -13.28 10.83
N LYS A 37 -10.81 -13.82 10.57
CA LYS A 37 -10.38 -15.14 11.09
C LYS A 37 -10.45 -15.18 12.62
N ASP A 38 -9.91 -14.17 13.30
CA ASP A 38 -10.01 -14.09 14.77
C ASP A 38 -11.46 -13.90 15.23
N ALA A 39 -12.28 -13.17 14.48
CA ALA A 39 -13.70 -12.99 14.78
C ALA A 39 -14.51 -14.29 14.68
N GLN A 40 -14.22 -15.12 13.69
CA GLN A 40 -14.82 -16.45 13.54
C GLN A 40 -14.46 -17.33 14.75
N VAL A 41 -13.18 -17.38 15.12
CA VAL A 41 -12.70 -18.14 16.30
C VAL A 41 -13.35 -17.62 17.59
N ALA A 42 -13.44 -16.29 17.75
CA ALA A 42 -14.08 -15.66 18.89
C ALA A 42 -15.55 -16.07 19.02
N LEU A 43 -16.30 -16.02 17.91
CA LEU A 43 -17.72 -16.42 17.89
C LEU A 43 -17.90 -17.92 18.17
N GLU A 44 -17.05 -18.77 17.62
CA GLU A 44 -17.07 -20.22 17.88
C GLU A 44 -16.82 -20.55 19.35
N LYS A 45 -15.85 -19.88 19.97
CA LYS A 45 -15.49 -20.09 21.38
C LYS A 45 -16.36 -19.30 22.36
N ASN A 46 -17.23 -18.42 21.85
CA ASN A 46 -17.95 -17.43 22.64
C ASN A 46 -17.02 -16.62 23.56
N ASP A 47 -15.85 -16.25 23.03
CA ASP A 47 -14.82 -15.48 23.73
C ASP A 47 -14.41 -14.29 22.87
N VAL A 48 -14.73 -13.09 23.32
CA VAL A 48 -14.43 -11.84 22.62
C VAL A 48 -12.94 -11.45 22.71
N THR A 49 -12.17 -12.07 23.61
CA THR A 49 -10.79 -11.65 23.91
C THR A 49 -9.87 -11.61 22.68
N PRO A 50 -9.88 -12.62 21.76
CA PRO A 50 -8.95 -12.65 20.63
C PRO A 50 -9.09 -11.48 19.65
N ILE A 51 -10.26 -10.84 19.58
CA ILE A 51 -10.51 -9.77 18.61
C ILE A 51 -10.21 -8.36 19.12
N LEU A 52 -10.13 -8.17 20.45
CA LEU A 52 -9.96 -6.83 21.01
C LEU A 52 -8.59 -6.23 20.68
N LYS A 53 -7.60 -7.06 20.37
CA LYS A 53 -6.27 -6.62 19.90
C LYS A 53 -6.30 -5.85 18.57
N TRP A 54 -7.37 -6.00 17.79
CA TRP A 54 -7.51 -5.35 16.48
C TRP A 54 -8.11 -3.94 16.57
N VAL A 55 -8.55 -3.49 17.73
CA VAL A 55 -9.21 -2.19 17.89
C VAL A 55 -8.52 -1.32 18.92
N LYS A 56 -8.76 -0.02 18.85
CA LYS A 56 -8.31 0.89 19.90
C LYS A 56 -9.07 0.63 21.20
N LYS A 57 -8.41 0.90 22.32
CA LYS A 57 -8.93 0.67 23.68
C LYS A 57 -10.28 1.34 23.94
N ASP A 58 -10.48 2.54 23.41
CA ASP A 58 -11.72 3.31 23.54
C ASP A 58 -12.91 2.71 22.77
N ALA A 59 -12.65 1.91 21.73
CA ALA A 59 -13.65 1.23 20.93
C ALA A 59 -13.98 -0.20 21.42
N GLU A 60 -13.27 -0.73 22.43
CA GLU A 60 -13.50 -2.09 22.94
C GLU A 60 -14.94 -2.33 23.39
N SER A 61 -15.57 -1.34 24.02
CA SER A 61 -16.95 -1.45 24.52
C SER A 61 -17.96 -1.66 23.39
N GLU A 62 -17.78 -0.97 22.26
CA GLU A 62 -18.58 -1.11 21.06
C GLU A 62 -18.43 -2.51 20.45
N VAL A 63 -17.19 -3.00 20.33
CA VAL A 63 -16.91 -4.36 19.82
C VAL A 63 -17.54 -5.43 20.71
N ARG A 64 -17.41 -5.31 22.04
CA ARG A 64 -18.03 -6.26 22.99
C ARG A 64 -19.55 -6.30 22.84
N SER A 65 -20.18 -5.14 22.69
CA SER A 65 -21.62 -5.04 22.48
C SER A 65 -22.05 -5.71 21.18
N ALA A 66 -21.36 -5.41 20.06
CA ALA A 66 -21.65 -6.01 18.76
C ALA A 66 -21.44 -7.53 18.77
N PHE A 67 -20.37 -8.02 19.41
CA PHE A 67 -20.09 -9.44 19.59
C PHE A 67 -21.20 -10.16 20.34
N GLN A 68 -21.68 -9.57 21.43
CA GLN A 68 -22.77 -10.14 22.23
C GLN A 68 -24.07 -10.21 21.42
N MET A 69 -24.42 -9.18 20.65
CA MET A 69 -25.60 -9.20 19.78
C MET A 69 -25.50 -10.32 18.75
N ALA A 70 -24.36 -10.43 18.06
CA ALA A 70 -24.14 -11.45 17.05
C ALA A 70 -24.22 -12.87 17.62
N THR A 71 -23.67 -13.08 18.83
CA THR A 71 -23.76 -14.35 19.56
C THR A 71 -25.21 -14.71 19.90
N VAL A 72 -26.01 -13.75 20.36
CA VAL A 72 -27.42 -14.01 20.68
C VAL A 72 -28.23 -14.30 19.42
N GLU A 73 -28.05 -13.52 18.36
CA GLU A 73 -28.79 -13.67 17.09
C GLU A 73 -28.49 -15.01 16.42
N ARG A 74 -27.21 -15.40 16.31
CA ARG A 74 -26.82 -16.67 15.69
C ARG A 74 -27.33 -17.90 16.43
N THR A 75 -27.44 -17.84 17.75
CA THR A 75 -27.95 -18.95 18.58
C THR A 75 -29.47 -19.06 18.54
N LYS A 76 -30.18 -17.92 18.52
CA LYS A 76 -31.65 -17.90 18.51
C LYS A 76 -32.25 -18.30 17.17
N ASN A 77 -31.60 -17.97 16.06
CA ASN A 77 -32.08 -18.33 14.73
C ASN A 77 -30.92 -18.84 13.86
N PRO A 78 -30.71 -20.17 13.78
CA PRO A 78 -29.66 -20.76 12.96
C PRO A 78 -29.73 -20.37 11.48
N GLN A 79 -30.93 -20.08 10.96
CA GLN A 79 -31.12 -19.63 9.57
C GLN A 79 -30.53 -18.23 9.33
N ASN A 80 -30.37 -17.42 10.38
CA ASN A 80 -29.79 -16.08 10.33
C ASN A 80 -28.32 -16.04 10.78
N LYS A 81 -27.70 -17.20 11.07
CA LYS A 81 -26.33 -17.26 11.57
C LYS A 81 -25.38 -16.46 10.69
N GLU A 82 -25.32 -16.80 9.40
CA GLU A 82 -24.38 -16.17 8.46
C GLU A 82 -24.60 -14.66 8.34
N ALA A 83 -25.85 -14.20 8.28
CA ALA A 83 -26.17 -12.78 8.22
C ALA A 83 -25.76 -12.02 9.50
N SER A 84 -25.95 -12.64 10.67
CA SER A 84 -25.60 -12.05 11.96
C SER A 84 -24.07 -11.97 12.13
N GLU A 85 -23.36 -13.02 11.73
CA GLU A 85 -21.89 -13.06 11.74
C GLU A 85 -21.31 -12.04 10.76
N LYS A 86 -21.84 -11.95 9.53
CA LYS A 86 -21.40 -10.96 8.53
C LYS A 86 -21.57 -9.52 9.02
N LYS A 87 -22.73 -9.19 9.60
CA LYS A 87 -22.99 -7.86 10.18
C LYS A 87 -22.00 -7.50 11.28
N PHE A 88 -21.64 -8.49 12.10
CA PHE A 88 -20.61 -8.32 13.11
C PHE A 88 -19.23 -8.07 12.50
N PHE A 89 -18.84 -8.84 11.49
CA PHE A 89 -17.57 -8.64 10.78
C PHE A 89 -17.49 -7.24 10.17
N GLU A 90 -18.52 -6.78 9.47
CA GLU A 90 -18.59 -5.42 8.92
C GLU A 90 -18.41 -4.35 10.02
N THR A 91 -19.02 -4.56 11.18
CA THR A 91 -18.89 -3.65 12.34
C THR A 91 -17.47 -3.63 12.89
N LEU A 92 -16.88 -4.82 13.11
CA LEU A 92 -15.51 -4.96 13.62
C LEU A 92 -14.50 -4.33 12.66
N ILE A 93 -14.63 -4.62 11.36
CA ILE A 93 -13.79 -4.01 10.33
C ILE A 93 -13.92 -2.51 10.34
N ARG A 94 -15.14 -1.95 10.34
CA ARG A 94 -15.33 -0.50 10.39
C ARG A 94 -14.60 0.14 11.57
N ILE A 95 -14.68 -0.47 12.76
CA ILE A 95 -14.01 0.03 13.98
C ILE A 95 -12.49 -0.09 13.85
N HIS A 96 -11.98 -1.24 13.39
CA HIS A 96 -10.56 -1.46 13.15
C HIS A 96 -9.98 -0.41 12.19
N ARG A 97 -10.62 -0.22 11.03
CA ARG A 97 -10.24 0.76 10.00
C ARG A 97 -10.23 2.19 10.54
N ALA A 98 -11.26 2.57 11.30
CA ALA A 98 -11.30 3.88 11.96
C ALA A 98 -10.14 4.03 12.97
N GLY A 99 -9.75 2.95 13.65
CA GLY A 99 -8.55 2.90 14.49
C GLY A 99 -7.27 3.22 13.73
N GLU A 100 -7.15 2.78 12.48
CA GLU A 100 -6.04 3.05 11.57
C GLU A 100 -6.11 4.45 10.92
N GLY A 101 -7.19 5.21 11.15
CA GLY A 101 -7.44 6.48 10.45
C GLY A 101 -7.91 6.30 9.00
N ALA A 102 -8.38 5.11 8.64
CA ALA A 102 -8.84 4.77 7.30
C ALA A 102 -10.37 4.66 7.22
N SER A 103 -10.93 5.05 6.08
CA SER A 103 -12.36 4.89 5.81
C SER A 103 -12.74 3.42 5.64
N PHE A 104 -13.95 3.07 6.06
CA PHE A 104 -14.56 1.78 5.78
C PHE A 104 -15.22 1.80 4.39
N THR A 105 -14.80 0.89 3.51
CA THR A 105 -15.32 0.78 2.13
C THR A 105 -16.14 -0.49 1.91
N GLY A 106 -16.56 -1.16 2.99
CA GLY A 106 -17.22 -2.46 2.95
C GLY A 106 -16.28 -3.60 3.33
N LEU A 107 -16.89 -4.74 3.71
CA LEU A 107 -16.19 -6.00 3.93
C LEU A 107 -15.96 -6.68 2.58
N LYS A 108 -14.69 -6.86 2.21
CA LYS A 108 -14.29 -7.42 0.92
C LYS A 108 -14.49 -8.93 0.88
N PRO A 109 -14.85 -9.52 -0.27
CA PRO A 109 -14.96 -10.97 -0.39
C PRO A 109 -13.59 -11.64 -0.22
N ALA A 110 -13.62 -12.94 0.07
CA ALA A 110 -12.39 -13.73 0.18
C ALA A 110 -11.67 -13.81 -1.18
N GLY A 111 -10.34 -13.94 -1.15
CA GLY A 111 -9.53 -14.05 -2.36
C GLY A 111 -9.18 -12.73 -3.05
N GLU A 112 -9.56 -11.57 -2.48
CA GLU A 112 -9.11 -10.26 -2.96
C GLU A 112 -7.74 -9.83 -2.38
N VAL A 113 -7.08 -10.72 -1.66
CA VAL A 113 -5.74 -10.48 -1.10
C VAL A 113 -4.69 -10.61 -2.20
N GLU A 114 -3.83 -9.59 -2.33
CA GLU A 114 -2.70 -9.61 -3.27
C GLU A 114 -1.82 -10.84 -2.99
N PRO A 115 -1.41 -11.62 -4.00
CA PRO A 115 -0.71 -12.90 -3.79
C PRO A 115 0.53 -12.80 -2.90
N ILE A 116 1.31 -11.71 -3.04
CA ILE A 116 2.51 -11.50 -2.24
C ILE A 116 2.22 -11.25 -0.76
N VAL A 117 1.06 -10.64 -0.44
CA VAL A 117 0.60 -10.43 0.93
C VAL A 117 0.17 -11.77 1.54
N ALA A 118 -0.61 -12.57 0.80
CA ALA A 118 -1.00 -13.90 1.24
C ALA A 118 0.21 -14.82 1.49
N GLU A 119 1.26 -14.73 0.67
CA GLU A 119 2.52 -15.44 0.89
C GLU A 119 3.29 -14.92 2.11
N ALA A 120 3.20 -13.61 2.41
CA ALA A 120 3.78 -13.04 3.61
C ALA A 120 3.08 -13.55 4.88
N ASP A 121 1.76 -13.67 4.88
CA ASP A 121 1.01 -14.26 5.99
C ASP A 121 1.36 -15.74 6.18
N LYS A 122 1.47 -16.51 5.09
CA LYS A 122 1.93 -17.90 5.16
C LYS A 122 3.32 -18.02 5.77
N ALA A 123 4.24 -17.13 5.40
CA ALA A 123 5.59 -17.10 5.96
C ALA A 123 5.57 -16.77 7.47
N PHE A 124 4.70 -15.84 7.88
CA PHE A 124 4.49 -15.51 9.28
C PHE A 124 3.94 -16.70 10.08
N ASP A 125 2.88 -17.34 9.58
CA ASP A 125 2.26 -18.51 10.20
C ASP A 125 3.21 -19.72 10.27
N ALA A 126 4.04 -19.92 9.25
CA ALA A 126 5.05 -20.96 9.20
C ALA A 126 6.28 -20.65 10.07
N GLY A 127 6.43 -19.41 10.55
CA GLY A 127 7.61 -18.95 11.28
C GLY A 127 8.89 -18.95 10.43
N SER A 128 8.77 -18.91 9.11
CA SER A 128 9.88 -18.99 8.17
C SER A 128 9.65 -18.09 6.96
N VAL A 129 10.63 -17.24 6.67
CA VAL A 129 10.56 -16.27 5.56
C VAL A 129 11.18 -16.78 4.26
N THR A 130 11.85 -17.94 4.28
CA THR A 130 12.71 -18.43 3.19
C THR A 130 11.99 -18.47 1.84
N GLU A 131 10.83 -19.12 1.75
CA GLU A 131 10.09 -19.23 0.48
C GLU A 131 9.64 -17.87 -0.06
N LEU A 132 9.23 -16.96 0.83
CA LEU A 132 8.85 -15.60 0.46
C LEU A 132 10.05 -14.85 -0.10
N THR A 133 11.20 -14.88 0.59
CA THR A 133 12.42 -14.19 0.14
C THR A 133 12.97 -14.76 -1.15
N ASP A 134 12.86 -16.08 -1.36
CA ASP A 134 13.29 -16.73 -2.61
C ASP A 134 12.44 -16.25 -3.79
N LYS A 135 11.11 -16.22 -3.64
CA LYS A 135 10.20 -15.69 -4.66
C LYS A 135 10.48 -14.21 -4.95
N MET A 136 10.65 -13.39 -3.92
CA MET A 136 10.97 -11.96 -4.07
C MET A 136 12.30 -11.75 -4.80
N THR A 137 13.33 -12.52 -4.44
CA THR A 137 14.65 -12.45 -5.07
C THR A 137 14.59 -12.88 -6.53
N HIS A 138 13.79 -13.91 -6.84
CA HIS A 138 13.57 -14.35 -8.21
C HIS A 138 12.91 -13.25 -9.06
N HIS A 139 11.80 -12.66 -8.60
CA HIS A 139 11.14 -11.56 -9.30
C HIS A 139 12.06 -10.34 -9.49
N LEU A 140 12.85 -9.99 -8.47
CA LEU A 140 13.84 -8.92 -8.57
C LEU A 140 14.86 -9.25 -9.66
N THR A 141 15.43 -10.46 -9.63
CA THR A 141 16.46 -10.89 -10.58
C THR A 141 15.93 -10.89 -12.00
N GLU A 142 14.73 -11.44 -12.23
CA GLU A 142 14.08 -11.45 -13.54
C GLU A 142 13.83 -10.02 -14.05
N GLY A 143 13.20 -9.17 -13.24
CA GLY A 143 12.84 -7.81 -13.65
C GLY A 143 14.06 -6.92 -13.97
N VAL A 144 15.15 -7.08 -13.21
CA VAL A 144 16.44 -6.39 -13.48
C VAL A 144 17.08 -6.95 -14.75
N THR A 145 17.13 -8.27 -14.90
CA THR A 145 17.78 -8.95 -16.03
C THR A 145 17.09 -8.64 -17.36
N GLU A 146 15.75 -8.68 -17.39
CA GLU A 146 14.94 -8.37 -18.57
C GLU A 146 15.25 -6.96 -19.11
N ARG A 147 15.19 -5.95 -18.22
CA ARG A 147 15.43 -4.54 -18.58
C ARG A 147 16.87 -4.29 -18.97
N PHE A 148 17.82 -4.91 -18.26
CA PHE A 148 19.24 -4.84 -18.61
C PHE A 148 19.50 -5.40 -20.02
N ASN A 149 18.98 -6.59 -20.31
CA ASN A 149 19.15 -7.23 -21.60
C ASN A 149 18.56 -6.38 -22.73
N ARG A 150 17.37 -5.79 -22.53
CA ARG A 150 16.78 -4.84 -23.49
C ARG A 150 17.69 -3.63 -23.72
N ALA A 151 18.20 -3.02 -22.65
CA ALA A 151 19.08 -1.85 -22.76
C ALA A 151 20.41 -2.17 -23.45
N ILE A 152 20.99 -3.35 -23.21
CA ILE A 152 22.22 -3.80 -23.87
C ILE A 152 21.97 -4.16 -25.33
N GLU A 153 20.82 -4.75 -25.66
CA GLU A 153 20.50 -5.08 -27.05
C GLU A 153 20.34 -3.81 -27.89
N THR A 154 19.53 -2.86 -27.44
CA THR A 154 19.33 -1.58 -28.16
C THR A 154 20.61 -0.75 -28.20
N ARG A 155 21.48 -0.85 -27.19
CA ARG A 155 22.79 -0.18 -27.17
C ARG A 155 23.66 -0.54 -28.37
N LYS A 156 23.55 -1.76 -28.93
CA LYS A 156 24.33 -2.18 -30.10
C LYS A 156 24.07 -1.30 -31.33
N HIS A 157 22.87 -0.73 -31.42
CA HIS A 157 22.39 0.03 -32.57
C HIS A 157 22.27 1.53 -32.31
N LYS A 158 22.69 2.01 -31.13
CA LYS A 158 22.39 3.36 -30.64
C LYS A 158 22.91 4.51 -31.51
N ASP A 159 23.92 4.26 -32.34
CA ASP A 159 24.58 5.26 -33.19
C ASP A 159 24.27 5.05 -34.69
N GLU A 160 23.37 4.10 -35.03
CA GLU A 160 22.99 3.81 -36.42
C GLU A 160 22.01 4.83 -37.00
N SER A 161 21.08 5.33 -36.19
CA SER A 161 20.18 6.42 -36.53
C SER A 161 19.70 7.17 -35.28
N VAL A 162 19.02 8.30 -35.47
CA VAL A 162 18.40 9.04 -34.37
C VAL A 162 17.29 8.20 -33.72
N GLU A 163 16.54 7.44 -34.52
CA GLU A 163 15.46 6.57 -34.06
C GLU A 163 15.98 5.44 -33.18
N THR A 164 16.99 4.68 -33.63
CA THR A 164 17.57 3.59 -32.82
C THR A 164 18.31 4.12 -31.59
N GLY A 165 18.90 5.32 -31.67
CA GLY A 165 19.45 6.04 -30.53
C GLY A 165 18.39 6.38 -29.47
N ARG A 166 17.19 6.80 -29.89
CA ARG A 166 16.06 7.07 -28.97
C ARG A 166 15.55 5.80 -28.30
N GLU A 167 15.44 4.70 -29.03
CA GLU A 167 15.06 3.40 -28.47
C GLU A 167 16.05 2.92 -27.40
N TYR A 168 17.35 3.13 -27.62
CA TYR A 168 18.37 2.87 -26.61
C TYR A 168 18.19 3.74 -25.37
N VAL A 169 18.02 5.06 -25.54
CA VAL A 169 17.84 5.98 -24.41
C VAL A 169 16.62 5.61 -23.58
N GLU A 170 15.49 5.27 -24.22
CA GLU A 170 14.29 4.81 -23.51
C GLU A 170 14.56 3.55 -22.69
N ALA A 171 15.16 2.52 -23.30
CA ALA A 171 15.48 1.26 -22.61
C ALA A 171 16.47 1.48 -21.44
N TYR A 172 17.48 2.33 -21.65
CA TYR A 172 18.46 2.70 -20.63
C TYR A 172 17.80 3.40 -19.44
N VAL A 173 16.98 4.42 -19.69
CA VAL A 173 16.29 5.18 -18.63
C VAL A 173 15.34 4.28 -17.85
N GLN A 174 14.56 3.42 -18.53
CA GLN A 174 13.69 2.46 -17.87
C GLN A 174 14.46 1.49 -16.96
N TYR A 175 15.61 0.98 -17.42
CA TYR A 175 16.46 0.13 -16.61
C TYR A 175 16.99 0.85 -15.36
N ILE A 176 17.54 2.06 -15.52
CA ILE A 176 18.10 2.84 -14.41
C ILE A 176 17.03 3.19 -13.38
N HIS A 177 15.89 3.74 -13.79
CA HIS A 177 14.79 4.07 -12.87
C HIS A 177 14.27 2.84 -12.12
N TYR A 178 14.20 1.69 -12.77
CA TYR A 178 13.76 0.45 -12.12
C TYR A 178 14.73 0.01 -11.01
N VAL A 179 16.04 0.00 -11.30
CA VAL A 179 17.07 -0.34 -10.31
C VAL A 179 17.10 0.66 -9.16
N GLU A 180 17.04 1.96 -9.46
CA GLU A 180 16.98 3.02 -8.45
C GLU A 180 15.75 2.89 -7.55
N GLY A 181 14.58 2.62 -8.15
CA GLY A 181 13.33 2.41 -7.42
C GLY A 181 13.40 1.24 -6.45
N ILE A 182 13.94 0.09 -6.90
CA ILE A 182 14.15 -1.08 -6.04
C ILE A 182 15.13 -0.76 -4.91
N HIS A 183 16.29 -0.20 -5.23
CA HIS A 183 17.31 0.13 -4.23
C HIS A 183 16.76 1.08 -3.17
N THR A 184 16.04 2.12 -3.57
CA THR A 184 15.44 3.09 -2.65
C THR A 184 14.39 2.45 -1.75
N ALA A 185 13.54 1.57 -2.30
CA ALA A 185 12.54 0.84 -1.53
C ALA A 185 13.18 -0.10 -0.49
N ILE A 186 14.28 -0.78 -0.83
CA ILE A 186 14.97 -1.72 0.07
C ILE A 186 15.83 -0.97 1.10
N ALA A 187 16.55 0.08 0.69
CA ALA A 187 17.47 0.80 1.57
C ALA A 187 16.78 1.66 2.64
N GLY A 188 15.44 1.64 2.71
CA GLY A 188 14.66 2.40 3.69
C GLY A 188 14.74 3.92 3.51
N LYS A 189 15.36 4.41 2.43
CA LYS A 189 15.47 5.85 2.13
C LYS A 189 14.20 6.44 1.51
N GLY A 190 13.16 5.62 1.35
CA GLY A 190 11.86 6.00 0.79
C GLY A 190 10.76 6.31 1.81
N GLY A 191 11.03 6.40 3.12
CA GLY A 191 9.98 6.70 4.10
C GLY A 191 10.50 7.11 5.48
N HIS A 192 10.00 8.25 5.95
CA HIS A 192 10.13 8.93 7.26
C HIS A 192 11.11 10.12 7.36
N HIS A 193 10.49 11.31 7.40
CA HIS A 193 10.91 12.62 7.95
C HIS A 193 12.25 13.26 7.55
N GLU A 194 12.17 14.39 6.83
CA GLU A 194 12.49 15.71 7.42
C GLU A 194 11.84 16.83 6.59
N GLU A 195 10.71 17.33 7.07
CA GLU A 195 10.26 18.69 6.79
C GLU A 195 10.77 19.55 7.94
N THR A 196 11.89 20.23 7.74
CA THR A 196 12.22 21.45 8.51
C THR A 196 13.12 22.33 7.68
N MET A 197 12.52 23.10 6.77
CA MET A 197 13.05 24.41 6.46
C MET A 197 12.06 25.44 6.99
N GLN A 198 12.29 25.85 8.23
CA GLN A 198 11.91 27.18 8.67
C GLN A 198 12.60 28.16 7.72
N ALA A 199 11.85 28.69 6.75
CA ALA A 199 12.20 29.96 6.14
C ALA A 199 11.95 31.03 7.21
N GLU A 200 13.00 31.43 7.91
CA GLU A 200 13.00 32.70 8.63
C GLU A 200 12.73 33.80 7.60
N HIS A 201 11.52 34.34 7.68
CA HIS A 201 11.14 35.60 7.06
C HIS A 201 11.90 36.70 7.81
N GLU A 202 13.08 37.10 7.31
CA GLU A 202 13.65 38.40 7.66
C GLU A 202 12.78 39.48 7.01
N ASP A 203 11.92 40.05 7.84
CA ASP A 203 11.15 41.25 7.58
C ASP A 203 12.12 42.43 7.40
N HIS A 204 12.33 42.83 6.15
CA HIS A 204 13.12 43.99 5.80
C HIS A 204 12.21 45.13 5.33
N ASP A 205 11.39 45.68 6.23
CA ASP A 205 10.88 47.03 6.03
C ASP A 205 10.70 47.80 7.35
N THR A 206 11.61 48.74 7.59
CA THR A 206 11.34 50.17 7.81
C THR A 206 12.33 50.78 8.80
N LYS A 207 13.12 51.74 8.32
CA LYS A 207 13.21 53.05 9.01
C LYS A 207 13.73 54.11 8.07
N GLN A 208 12.76 54.82 7.49
CA GLN A 208 12.85 56.23 7.19
C GLN A 208 13.10 57.00 8.50
N THR A 209 14.27 57.62 8.64
CA THR A 209 14.48 58.81 9.49
C THR A 209 15.60 59.67 8.91
N ARG A 210 15.26 60.94 8.64
CA ARG A 210 16.03 62.21 8.70
C ARG A 210 17.57 62.07 8.74
N GLU A 211 18.33 62.79 7.92
CA GLU A 211 18.36 64.26 7.70
C GLU A 211 18.72 64.64 6.25
#